data_AF-A0A6J8EKM8-F1
#
_entry.id   AF-A0A6J8EKM8-F1
#
_cell.length_a   1.000
_cell.length_b   1.000
_cell.length_c   1.000
_cell.angle_alpha   90.00
_cell.angle_beta   90.00
_cell.angle_gamma   90.00
#
_symmetry.space_group_name_H-M   'P 1'
#
loop_
_entity.id
_entity.type
_entity.pdbx_description
1 polymer ?
#
loop_
_entity_poly.entity_id
_entity_poly.type
_entity_poly.pdbx_seq_one_letter_code
_entity_poly.pdbx_strand_id
1 'polypeptide(L)'
;MHLKCIQSGFNIPRDTVSQLMKIIDPDGVKCRLSRKLRRRQYASPGPNFAWHIDSYDKLKRYGIAINGFSRYMAVKEKADFGTENVYVANMQKFLCRNHNDEFAGDKSYLSGKSKHIQRIERFWGILIKQMVQYYMDLFADLCKDGHDMFCGDFVDKSVMQFCFMDIIQYTTYLQCRGSLMINRRNGSPCVRGRNDTKKKMCDETVFELCTGLMTENNLMKPYNANECKKLYVTLRQILKHELDEL
;
A
#
# COMPACT_ATOMS: atom_id res chain seq x y z
N MET A 1 0.08 -20.67 -2.85
CA MET A 1 0.02 -21.91 -3.66
C MET A 1 -1.34 -22.57 -3.57
N HIS A 2 -1.91 -22.73 -2.38
CA HIS A 2 -3.31 -23.17 -2.20
C HIS A 2 -4.31 -22.42 -3.10
N LEU A 3 -4.26 -21.07 -3.11
CA LEU A 3 -5.09 -20.26 -4.02
C LEU A 3 -4.88 -20.56 -5.51
N LYS A 4 -3.65 -20.93 -5.91
CA LYS A 4 -3.36 -21.32 -7.29
C LYS A 4 -3.95 -22.69 -7.63
N CYS A 5 -3.96 -23.63 -6.67
CA CYS A 5 -4.64 -24.92 -6.85
C CYS A 5 -6.14 -24.72 -7.07
N ILE A 6 -6.78 -23.85 -6.27
CA ILE A 6 -8.21 -23.51 -6.43
C ILE A 6 -8.47 -22.87 -7.80
N GLN A 7 -7.65 -21.90 -8.21
CA GLN A 7 -7.77 -21.24 -9.52
C GLN A 7 -7.57 -22.20 -10.70
N SER A 8 -6.82 -23.29 -10.51
CA SER A 8 -6.63 -24.35 -11.50
C SER A 8 -7.67 -25.47 -11.40
N GLY A 9 -8.73 -25.30 -10.60
CA GLY A 9 -9.84 -26.24 -10.46
C GLY A 9 -9.65 -27.34 -9.41
N PHE A 10 -8.57 -27.29 -8.62
CA PHE A 10 -8.30 -28.27 -7.57
C PHE A 10 -8.86 -27.79 -6.22
N ASN A 11 -9.84 -28.52 -5.69
CA ASN A 11 -10.41 -28.26 -4.36
C ASN A 11 -9.67 -29.10 -3.30
N ILE A 12 -8.51 -28.61 -2.85
CA ILE A 12 -7.61 -29.32 -1.93
C ILE A 12 -7.44 -28.50 -0.64
N PRO A 13 -7.55 -29.10 0.56
CA PRO A 13 -7.33 -28.40 1.82
C PRO A 13 -5.94 -27.75 1.92
N ARG A 14 -5.87 -26.59 2.61
CA ARG A 14 -4.63 -25.83 2.77
C ARG A 14 -3.50 -26.63 3.41
N ASP A 15 -3.83 -27.47 4.38
CA ASP A 15 -2.87 -28.31 5.09
C ASP A 15 -2.28 -29.40 4.18
N THR A 16 -3.10 -30.00 3.32
CA THR A 16 -2.67 -30.97 2.32
C THR A 16 -1.71 -30.32 1.32
N VAL A 17 -2.02 -29.12 0.81
CA VAL A 17 -1.10 -28.37 -0.07
C VAL A 17 0.22 -28.05 0.64
N SER A 18 0.15 -27.75 1.95
CA SER A 18 1.35 -27.49 2.78
C SER A 18 2.23 -28.74 2.93
N GLN A 19 1.62 -29.91 3.17
CA GLN A 19 2.32 -31.19 3.24
C GLN A 19 2.94 -31.59 1.90
N LEU A 20 2.18 -31.48 0.80
CA LEU A 20 2.69 -31.71 -0.55
C LEU A 20 3.88 -30.81 -0.87
N MET A 21 3.85 -29.55 -0.41
CA MET A 21 4.98 -28.64 -0.60
C MET A 21 6.23 -29.03 0.17
N LYS A 22 6.11 -29.69 1.32
CA LYS A 22 7.27 -30.25 2.03
C LYS A 22 7.91 -31.41 1.26
N ILE A 23 7.14 -32.10 0.41
CA ILE A 23 7.61 -33.21 -0.41
C ILE A 23 8.21 -32.68 -1.73
N ILE A 24 7.52 -31.76 -2.40
CA ILE A 24 7.90 -31.25 -3.74
C ILE A 24 9.04 -30.23 -3.68
N ASP A 25 9.07 -29.35 -2.68
CA ASP A 25 10.07 -28.29 -2.52
C ASP A 25 10.54 -28.21 -1.06
N PRO A 26 11.16 -29.29 -0.51
CA PRO A 26 11.59 -29.35 0.89
C PRO A 26 12.54 -28.21 1.24
N ASP A 27 13.46 -27.89 0.33
CA ASP A 27 14.43 -26.81 0.51
C ASP A 27 13.75 -25.44 0.47
N GLY A 28 12.81 -25.19 -0.44
CA GLY A 28 12.05 -23.95 -0.46
C GLY A 28 11.16 -23.76 0.76
N VAL A 29 10.61 -24.84 1.33
CA VAL A 29 9.88 -24.80 2.61
C VAL A 29 10.83 -24.53 3.77
N LYS A 30 11.96 -25.25 3.89
CA LYS A 30 13.00 -25.00 4.91
C LYS A 30 13.54 -23.57 4.83
N CYS A 31 13.79 -23.06 3.62
CA CYS A 31 14.24 -21.69 3.41
C CYS A 31 13.20 -20.67 3.92
N ARG A 32 11.91 -20.86 3.65
CA ARG A 32 10.84 -19.98 4.16
C ARG A 32 10.69 -20.07 5.68
N LEU A 33 10.81 -21.27 6.25
CA LEU A 33 10.74 -21.51 7.69
C LEU A 33 11.92 -20.90 8.45
N SER A 34 13.12 -20.90 7.86
CA SER A 34 14.33 -20.36 8.49
C SER A 34 14.28 -18.83 8.71
N ARG A 35 13.31 -18.12 8.09
CA ARG A 35 13.19 -16.66 8.10
C ARG A 35 14.48 -15.93 7.67
N LYS A 36 15.44 -16.64 7.06
CA LYS A 36 16.74 -16.12 6.67
C LYS A 36 16.67 -15.61 5.24
N LEU A 37 16.51 -14.30 5.10
CA LEU A 37 16.50 -13.64 3.80
C LEU A 37 17.88 -13.76 3.14
N ARG A 38 18.03 -14.59 2.10
CA ARG A 38 19.26 -14.63 1.27
C ARG A 38 19.34 -13.34 0.46
N ARG A 39 20.15 -12.40 0.94
CA ARG A 39 20.39 -11.09 0.32
C ARG A 39 21.09 -11.27 -1.02
N ARG A 40 20.47 -10.79 -2.10
CA ARG A 40 21.14 -10.60 -3.39
C ARG A 40 21.80 -9.21 -3.41
N GLN A 41 23.02 -9.12 -3.93
CA GLN A 41 23.60 -7.83 -4.28
C GLN A 41 22.91 -7.31 -5.54
N TYR A 42 22.44 -6.06 -5.48
CA TYR A 42 21.84 -5.36 -6.61
C TYR A 42 22.65 -4.09 -6.86
N ALA A 43 23.22 -3.97 -8.05
CA ALA A 43 23.75 -2.72 -8.57
C ALA A 43 22.66 -2.06 -9.43
N SER A 44 22.38 -0.77 -9.19
CA SER A 44 21.51 0.04 -10.05
C SER A 44 22.40 1.12 -10.68
N PRO A 45 22.43 1.25 -12.01
CA PRO A 45 23.17 2.30 -12.72
C PRO A 45 22.83 3.72 -12.27
N GLY A 46 21.62 3.96 -11.78
CA GLY A 46 21.21 5.26 -11.25
C GLY A 46 19.82 5.27 -10.63
N PRO A 47 19.38 6.41 -10.08
CA PRO A 47 17.98 6.66 -9.74
C PRO A 47 17.13 6.55 -11.02
N ASN A 48 15.95 5.93 -10.93
CA ASN A 48 15.03 5.64 -12.03
C ASN A 48 15.37 4.52 -13.02
N PHE A 49 16.54 3.88 -12.90
CA PHE A 49 16.88 2.76 -13.77
C PHE A 49 15.95 1.55 -13.59
N ALA A 50 15.65 1.18 -12.35
CA ALA A 50 14.77 0.05 -12.06
C ALA A 50 13.80 0.35 -10.92
N TRP A 51 12.52 0.11 -11.19
CA TRP A 51 11.43 0.28 -10.23
C TRP A 51 10.79 -1.05 -9.88
N HIS A 52 10.40 -1.18 -8.62
CA HIS A 52 9.54 -2.28 -8.18
C HIS A 52 8.15 -1.70 -7.92
N ILE A 53 7.12 -2.35 -8.45
CA ILE A 53 5.72 -1.98 -8.22
C ILE A 53 5.09 -3.07 -7.38
N ASP A 54 4.50 -2.64 -6.27
CA ASP A 54 3.74 -3.50 -5.36
C ASP A 54 2.80 -2.64 -4.52
N SER A 55 1.69 -3.23 -4.10
CA SER A 55 0.66 -2.62 -3.28
C SER A 55 0.60 -3.29 -1.92
N TYR A 56 0.43 -2.50 -0.87
CA TYR A 56 0.36 -3.01 0.49
C TYR A 56 -1.04 -2.87 1.08
N ASP A 57 -1.68 -4.03 1.25
CA ASP A 57 -3.13 -4.12 1.48
C ASP A 57 -3.53 -4.33 2.96
N LYS A 58 -2.60 -4.29 3.93
CA LYS A 58 -2.98 -4.58 5.33
C LYS A 58 -3.96 -3.58 5.96
N LEU A 59 -3.97 -2.34 5.49
CA LEU A 59 -4.95 -1.34 5.94
C LEU A 59 -6.19 -1.27 5.03
N LYS A 60 -6.26 -2.10 3.99
CA LYS A 60 -7.34 -2.07 2.98
C LYS A 60 -8.71 -2.35 3.59
N ARG A 61 -8.78 -3.14 4.67
CA ARG A 61 -10.00 -3.37 5.45
C ARG A 61 -10.62 -2.04 5.94
N TYR A 62 -9.78 -1.07 6.26
CA TYR A 62 -10.15 0.26 6.75
C TYR A 62 -10.27 1.31 5.63
N GLY A 63 -10.31 0.87 4.36
CA GLY A 63 -10.39 1.76 3.20
C GLY A 63 -9.05 2.37 2.79
N ILE A 64 -7.95 2.04 3.45
CA ILE A 64 -6.64 2.68 3.20
C ILE A 64 -5.73 1.72 2.45
N ALA A 65 -5.39 2.06 1.21
CA ALA A 65 -4.43 1.32 0.40
C ALA A 65 -3.13 2.13 0.25
N ILE A 66 -1.98 1.50 0.51
CA ILE A 66 -0.67 2.12 0.34
C ILE A 66 -0.01 1.52 -0.89
N ASN A 67 0.17 2.34 -1.93
CA ASN A 67 0.78 1.92 -3.19
C ASN A 67 2.16 2.55 -3.34
N GLY A 68 3.17 1.74 -3.69
CA GLY A 68 4.49 2.23 -4.06
C GLY A 68 4.52 2.60 -5.55
N PHE A 69 4.42 3.89 -5.88
CA PHE A 69 4.54 4.36 -7.26
C PHE A 69 5.30 5.70 -7.33
N SER A 70 5.80 6.05 -8.52
CA SER A 70 6.48 7.32 -8.77
C SER A 70 5.92 8.08 -9.95
N ARG A 71 6.03 9.39 -9.81
CA ARG A 71 5.68 10.35 -10.87
C ARG A 71 6.61 10.30 -12.09
N TYR A 72 7.75 9.62 -11.99
CA TYR A 72 8.70 9.44 -13.09
C TYR A 72 8.67 8.00 -13.59
N MET A 73 8.66 7.88 -14.92
CA MET A 73 8.74 6.60 -15.61
C MET A 73 10.12 5.96 -15.40
N ALA A 74 10.11 4.68 -15.07
CA ALA A 74 11.32 3.88 -14.97
C ALA A 74 11.85 3.52 -16.36
N VAL A 75 13.17 3.32 -16.49
CA VAL A 75 13.72 2.60 -17.65
C VAL A 75 13.22 1.15 -17.65
N LYS A 76 13.09 0.56 -16.46
CA LYS A 76 12.66 -0.82 -16.27
C LYS A 76 11.80 -0.98 -15.02
N GLU A 77 10.66 -1.63 -15.17
CA GLU A 77 9.75 -1.97 -14.08
C GLU A 77 9.77 -3.45 -13.79
N LYS A 78 9.51 -3.79 -12.53
CA LYS A 78 9.42 -5.16 -12.09
C LYS A 78 8.30 -5.34 -11.08
N ALA A 79 7.37 -6.23 -11.37
CA ALA A 79 6.30 -6.59 -10.45
C ALA A 79 6.14 -8.11 -10.38
N ASP A 80 5.32 -8.54 -9.41
CA ASP A 80 5.01 -9.95 -9.26
C ASP A 80 4.08 -10.43 -10.38
N PHE A 81 4.12 -11.72 -10.66
CA PHE A 81 3.12 -12.36 -11.51
C PHE A 81 1.74 -12.24 -10.86
N GLY A 82 0.91 -11.35 -11.41
CA GLY A 82 -0.46 -11.10 -10.98
C GLY A 82 -1.29 -10.51 -12.11
N THR A 83 -2.59 -10.78 -12.09
CA THR A 83 -3.54 -10.27 -13.09
C THR A 83 -3.76 -8.76 -12.95
N GLU A 84 -3.58 -8.24 -11.73
CA GLU A 84 -3.68 -6.83 -11.39
C GLU A 84 -2.62 -5.96 -12.09
N ASN A 85 -1.46 -6.54 -12.37
CA ASN A 85 -0.32 -5.82 -12.94
C ASN A 85 -0.28 -5.82 -14.48
N VAL A 86 -1.22 -6.49 -15.13
CA VAL A 86 -1.27 -6.63 -16.61
C VAL A 86 -1.43 -5.28 -17.29
N TYR A 87 -2.29 -4.41 -16.75
CA TYR A 87 -2.49 -3.07 -17.31
C TYR A 87 -1.23 -2.20 -17.19
N VAL A 88 -0.60 -2.23 -16.02
CA VAL A 88 0.66 -1.50 -15.76
C VAL A 88 1.76 -1.99 -16.69
N ALA A 89 1.88 -3.30 -16.87
CA ALA A 89 2.83 -3.90 -17.80
C ALA A 89 2.61 -3.41 -19.24
N ASN A 90 1.36 -3.42 -19.71
CA ASN A 90 1.03 -2.97 -21.06
C ASN A 90 1.29 -1.48 -21.25
N MET A 91 0.95 -0.65 -20.26
CA MET A 91 1.21 0.79 -20.29
C MET A 91 2.71 1.07 -20.34
N GLN A 92 3.51 0.44 -19.48
CA GLN A 92 4.96 0.61 -19.45
C GLN A 92 5.59 0.26 -20.80
N LYS A 93 5.24 -0.91 -21.35
CA LYS A 93 5.71 -1.36 -22.66
C LYS A 93 5.32 -0.41 -23.78
N PHE A 94 4.09 0.08 -23.78
CA PHE A 94 3.59 1.01 -24.78
C PHE A 94 4.29 2.36 -24.70
N LEU A 95 4.44 2.92 -23.50
CA LEU A 95 5.05 4.23 -23.31
C LEU A 95 6.55 4.20 -23.60
N CYS A 96 7.23 3.10 -23.29
CA CYS A 96 8.66 2.91 -23.56
C CYS A 96 8.97 2.33 -24.95
N ARG A 97 7.99 2.19 -25.86
CA ARG A 97 8.19 1.50 -27.15
C ARG A 97 9.21 2.15 -28.09
N ASN A 98 9.36 3.47 -28.00
CA ASN A 98 10.26 4.27 -28.86
C ASN A 98 11.50 4.75 -28.11
N HIS A 99 11.80 4.18 -26.94
CA HIS A 99 13.03 4.52 -26.24
C HIS A 99 14.25 3.99 -27.01
N ASN A 100 15.35 4.75 -26.98
CA ASN A 100 16.61 4.38 -27.65
C ASN A 100 17.53 3.54 -26.73
N ASP A 101 16.97 2.80 -25.78
CA ASP A 101 17.72 1.96 -24.83
C ASP A 101 17.39 0.47 -25.01
N GLU A 102 18.28 -0.39 -24.50
CA GLU A 102 18.16 -1.86 -24.63
C GLU A 102 16.89 -2.43 -23.98
N PHE A 103 16.26 -1.69 -23.09
CA PHE A 103 15.06 -2.07 -22.35
C PHE A 103 13.77 -1.51 -22.97
N ALA A 104 13.80 -0.90 -24.15
CA ALA A 104 12.60 -0.40 -24.82
C ALA A 104 11.53 -1.49 -25.06
N GLY A 105 10.27 -1.06 -25.13
CA GLY A 105 9.14 -1.95 -25.43
C GLY A 105 8.98 -3.08 -24.43
N ASP A 106 8.92 -4.33 -24.90
CA ASP A 106 8.67 -5.50 -24.06
C ASP A 106 9.70 -5.73 -22.94
N LYS A 107 10.94 -5.25 -23.12
CA LYS A 107 12.03 -5.41 -22.17
C LYS A 107 11.95 -4.41 -20.99
N SER A 108 11.05 -3.44 -21.08
CA SER A 108 10.87 -2.39 -20.07
C SER A 108 10.10 -2.89 -18.85
N TYR A 109 9.51 -4.08 -18.92
CA TYR A 109 8.73 -4.67 -17.85
C TYR A 109 9.10 -6.12 -17.59
N LEU A 110 9.43 -6.46 -16.34
CA LEU A 110 9.76 -7.82 -15.93
C LEU A 110 8.77 -8.34 -14.89
N SER A 111 8.06 -9.40 -15.22
CA SER A 111 7.35 -10.19 -14.22
C SER A 111 8.30 -11.18 -13.55
N GLY A 112 8.31 -11.20 -12.22
CA GLY A 112 9.12 -12.10 -11.42
C GLY A 112 8.30 -12.86 -10.39
N LYS A 113 8.84 -13.98 -9.88
CA LYS A 113 8.33 -14.58 -8.63
C LYS A 113 8.72 -13.66 -7.46
N SER A 114 7.94 -13.60 -6.38
CA SER A 114 8.20 -12.75 -5.19
C SER A 114 9.64 -12.80 -4.66
N LYS A 115 10.29 -13.99 -4.76
CA LYS A 115 11.73 -14.20 -4.48
C LYS A 115 12.67 -13.23 -5.23
N HIS A 116 12.20 -12.55 -6.27
CA HIS A 116 12.93 -11.61 -7.12
C HIS A 116 12.61 -10.12 -6.84
N ILE A 117 11.69 -9.82 -5.92
CA ILE A 117 11.24 -8.46 -5.54
C ILE A 117 11.58 -8.16 -4.06
N GLN A 118 12.68 -8.74 -3.58
CA GLN A 118 13.11 -8.63 -2.18
C GLN A 118 13.34 -7.19 -1.67
N ARG A 119 13.59 -6.23 -2.58
CA ARG A 119 13.73 -4.80 -2.22
C ARG A 119 12.40 -4.20 -1.77
N ILE A 120 11.31 -4.51 -2.46
CA ILE A 120 9.99 -4.03 -2.06
C ILE A 120 9.53 -4.74 -0.80
N GLU A 121 9.78 -6.04 -0.68
CA GLU A 121 9.48 -6.80 0.56
C GLU A 121 10.25 -6.24 1.76
N ARG A 122 11.53 -5.84 1.57
CA ARG A 122 12.32 -5.18 2.62
C ARG A 122 11.76 -3.79 2.94
N PHE A 123 11.43 -3.01 1.92
CA PHE A 123 10.84 -1.69 2.09
C PHE A 123 9.54 -1.78 2.89
N TRP A 124 8.64 -2.69 2.52
CA TRP A 124 7.45 -3.02 3.30
C TRP A 124 7.82 -3.45 4.72
N GLY A 125 8.79 -4.35 4.89
CA GLY A 125 9.25 -4.77 6.22
C GLY A 125 9.71 -3.60 7.12
N ILE A 126 10.35 -2.58 6.56
CA ILE A 126 10.75 -1.35 7.28
C ILE A 126 9.53 -0.49 7.58
N LEU A 127 8.72 -0.20 6.55
CA LEU A 127 7.54 0.65 6.65
C LEU A 127 6.51 0.09 7.65
N ILE A 128 6.38 -1.23 7.72
CA ILE A 128 5.56 -1.93 8.70
C ILE A 128 6.07 -1.71 10.11
N LYS A 129 7.35 -2.03 10.35
CA LYS A 129 7.93 -1.97 11.69
C LYS A 129 7.92 -0.55 12.25
N GLN A 130 8.02 0.45 11.39
CA GLN A 130 8.16 1.84 11.82
C GLN A 130 6.84 2.59 11.89
N MET A 131 5.82 2.20 11.11
CA MET A 131 4.58 2.97 11.01
C MET A 131 3.32 2.12 10.90
N VAL A 132 3.24 1.16 9.96
CA VAL A 132 1.95 0.51 9.70
C VAL A 132 1.49 -0.38 10.85
N GLN A 133 2.42 -0.95 11.64
CA GLN A 133 2.04 -1.72 12.82
C GLN A 133 1.25 -0.88 13.82
N TYR A 134 1.69 0.35 14.08
CA TYR A 134 0.98 1.28 14.96
C TYR A 134 -0.46 1.54 14.50
N TYR A 135 -0.68 1.79 13.21
CA TYR A 135 -2.04 2.00 12.69
C TYR A 135 -2.89 0.72 12.71
N MET A 136 -2.28 -0.46 12.45
CA MET A 136 -3.01 -1.73 12.57
C MET A 136 -3.50 -1.96 14.00
N ASP A 137 -2.65 -1.68 15.00
CA ASP A 137 -3.01 -1.83 16.40
C ASP A 137 -4.09 -0.81 16.79
N LEU A 138 -3.91 0.46 16.43
CA LEU A 138 -4.89 1.54 16.68
C LEU A 138 -6.26 1.24 16.07
N PHE A 139 -6.30 0.73 14.84
CA PHE A 139 -7.54 0.40 14.15
C PHE A 139 -8.14 -0.93 14.61
N ALA A 140 -7.33 -1.85 15.12
CA ALA A 140 -7.83 -3.04 15.79
C ALA A 140 -8.52 -2.69 17.12
N ASP A 141 -8.00 -1.71 17.86
CA ASP A 141 -8.63 -1.24 19.10
C ASP A 141 -10.00 -0.62 18.84
N LEU A 142 -10.15 0.13 17.74
CA LEU A 142 -11.47 0.61 17.27
C LEU A 142 -12.49 -0.51 17.03
N CYS A 143 -12.03 -1.74 16.77
CA CYS A 143 -12.90 -2.91 16.58
C CYS A 143 -13.15 -3.69 17.88
N LYS A 144 -12.35 -3.47 18.95
CA LYS A 144 -12.37 -4.28 20.18
C LYS A 144 -13.10 -3.62 21.35
N ASP A 145 -13.20 -2.30 21.37
CA ASP A 145 -13.84 -1.55 22.44
C ASP A 145 -15.38 -1.65 22.38
N GLY A 146 -15.93 -2.85 22.61
CA GLY A 146 -17.30 -3.14 23.09
C GLY A 146 -18.53 -2.62 22.33
N HIS A 147 -18.37 -1.75 21.33
CA HIS A 147 -19.45 -0.97 20.70
C HIS A 147 -19.57 -1.15 19.18
N ASP A 148 -18.81 -2.07 18.58
CA ASP A 148 -18.79 -2.28 17.11
C ASP A 148 -18.61 -0.95 16.35
N MET A 149 -17.62 -0.16 16.80
CA MET A 149 -17.37 1.20 16.32
C MET A 149 -16.81 1.26 14.88
N PHE A 150 -16.48 0.12 14.28
CA PHE A 150 -16.10 0.02 12.87
C PHE A 150 -16.74 -1.23 12.25
N CYS A 151 -17.81 -1.06 11.48
CA CYS A 151 -18.45 -2.13 10.71
C CYS A 151 -17.82 -2.30 9.33
N GLY A 152 -17.06 -1.30 8.85
CA GLY A 152 -16.35 -1.35 7.58
C GLY A 152 -17.26 -1.24 6.35
N ASP A 153 -18.43 -0.64 6.53
CA ASP A 153 -19.27 -0.16 5.44
C ASP A 153 -18.61 1.00 4.69
N PHE A 154 -19.33 1.57 3.72
CA PHE A 154 -18.83 2.68 2.93
C PHE A 154 -18.57 3.93 3.78
N VAL A 155 -19.48 4.26 4.71
CA VAL A 155 -19.39 5.45 5.55
C VAL A 155 -18.18 5.35 6.47
N ASP A 156 -18.01 4.23 7.17
CA ASP A 156 -16.88 4.01 8.08
C ASP A 156 -15.54 4.11 7.34
N LYS A 157 -15.43 3.52 6.14
CA LYS A 157 -14.20 3.62 5.33
C LYS A 157 -13.94 5.05 4.86
N SER A 158 -14.98 5.77 4.43
CA SER A 158 -14.85 7.15 3.95
C SER A 158 -14.48 8.12 5.09
N VAL A 159 -15.07 7.98 6.28
CA VAL A 159 -14.73 8.80 7.45
C VAL A 159 -13.33 8.43 7.98
N MET A 160 -12.94 7.15 7.97
CA MET A 160 -11.57 6.74 8.27
C MET A 160 -10.58 7.39 7.32
N GLN A 161 -10.89 7.42 6.02
CA GLN A 161 -10.05 8.11 5.03
C GLN A 161 -9.96 9.61 5.32
N PHE A 162 -11.10 10.27 5.59
CA PHE A 162 -11.15 11.69 5.93
C PHE A 162 -10.26 12.03 7.13
N CYS A 163 -10.36 11.25 8.21
CA CYS A 163 -9.61 11.51 9.44
C CYS A 163 -8.13 11.17 9.32
N PHE A 164 -7.78 10.03 8.72
CA PHE A 164 -6.43 9.45 8.84
C PHE A 164 -5.54 9.63 7.61
N MET A 165 -6.08 9.88 6.41
CA MET A 165 -5.26 9.85 5.19
C MET A 165 -4.15 10.88 5.18
N ASP A 166 -4.41 12.12 5.62
CA ASP A 166 -3.40 13.18 5.64
C ASP A 166 -2.21 12.81 6.54
N ILE A 167 -2.47 12.25 7.73
CA ILE A 167 -1.41 11.85 8.67
C ILE A 167 -0.68 10.60 8.16
N ILE A 168 -1.40 9.62 7.64
CA ILE A 168 -0.81 8.39 7.08
C ILE A 168 0.07 8.73 5.87
N GLN A 169 -0.36 9.64 5.01
CA GLN A 169 0.44 10.11 3.88
C GLN A 169 1.69 10.83 4.33
N TYR A 170 1.58 11.75 5.28
CA TYR A 170 2.72 12.51 5.79
C TYR A 170 3.77 11.59 6.45
N THR A 171 3.31 10.69 7.32
CA THR A 171 4.18 9.71 7.99
C THR A 171 4.81 8.73 7.01
N THR A 172 4.05 8.24 6.03
CA THR A 172 4.58 7.42 4.93
C THR A 172 5.64 8.18 4.13
N TYR A 173 5.39 9.44 3.77
CA TYR A 173 6.34 10.26 3.02
C TYR A 173 7.65 10.46 3.78
N LEU A 174 7.60 10.81 5.08
CA LEU A 174 8.79 10.94 5.92
C LEU A 174 9.57 9.63 5.99
N GLN A 175 8.86 8.51 6.16
CA GLN A 175 9.46 7.19 6.25
C GLN A 175 10.14 6.79 4.94
N CYS A 176 9.49 7.04 3.80
CA CYS A 176 10.05 6.85 2.47
C CYS A 176 11.28 7.74 2.27
N ARG A 177 11.20 9.02 2.65
CA ARG A 177 12.31 9.98 2.50
C ARG A 177 13.52 9.60 3.35
N GLY A 178 13.31 9.14 4.59
CA GLY A 178 14.38 8.67 5.47
C GLY A 178 14.95 7.30 5.07
N SER A 179 14.13 6.44 4.47
CA SER A 179 14.53 5.09 4.02
C SER A 179 15.03 5.04 2.58
N LEU A 180 14.89 6.12 1.82
CA LEU A 180 15.27 6.17 0.41
C LEU A 180 16.78 5.95 0.29
N MET A 181 17.10 4.78 -0.22
CA MET A 181 18.32 4.43 -0.96
C MET A 181 18.47 5.29 -2.23
N ILE A 182 18.23 6.61 -2.16
CA ILE A 182 18.72 7.56 -3.15
C ILE A 182 20.13 7.89 -2.66
N ASN A 183 21.12 7.26 -3.28
CA ASN A 183 22.49 7.71 -3.18
C ASN A 183 22.48 9.19 -3.59
N ARG A 184 22.64 10.11 -2.63
CA ARG A 184 23.00 11.51 -2.92
C ARG A 184 24.45 11.50 -3.41
N ARG A 185 24.70 10.93 -4.58
CA ARG A 185 25.89 11.25 -5.35
C ARG A 185 25.39 12.15 -6.47
N ASN A 186 25.72 13.43 -6.30
CA ASN A 186 25.49 14.54 -7.21
C ASN A 186 24.07 15.10 -7.24
N GLY A 187 23.80 16.03 -6.32
CA GLY A 187 23.27 17.38 -6.63
C GLY A 187 21.97 17.57 -7.41
N SER A 188 21.30 16.56 -7.96
CA SER A 188 20.06 16.76 -8.70
C SER A 188 18.93 17.03 -7.71
N PRO A 189 18.29 18.22 -7.76
CA PRO A 189 17.12 18.49 -6.94
C PRO A 189 16.04 17.51 -7.36
N CYS A 190 15.47 16.78 -6.41
CA CYS A 190 14.13 16.25 -6.58
C CYS A 190 13.22 17.47 -6.82
N VAL A 191 12.85 17.71 -8.08
CA VAL A 191 11.94 18.80 -8.44
C VAL A 191 10.69 18.59 -7.62
N ARG A 192 10.40 19.54 -6.72
CA ARG A 192 9.15 19.55 -5.97
C ARG A 192 8.05 19.53 -7.01
N GLY A 193 7.20 18.49 -6.98
CA GLY A 193 6.07 18.38 -7.87
C GLY A 193 5.26 19.68 -7.83
N ARG A 194 4.69 20.04 -8.99
CA ARG A 194 3.72 21.13 -9.12
C ARG A 194 2.69 21.06 -8.00
N ASN A 195 2.07 22.21 -7.71
CA ASN A 195 0.84 22.30 -6.93
C ASN A 195 -0.28 21.54 -7.66
N ASP A 196 -0.20 20.21 -7.66
CA ASP A 196 -1.31 19.34 -8.03
C ASP A 196 -2.39 19.65 -6.99
N THR A 197 -3.52 20.20 -7.45
CA THR A 197 -4.75 20.33 -6.66
C THR A 197 -4.89 19.09 -5.78
N LYS A 198 -4.84 19.25 -4.45
CA LYS A 198 -4.96 18.13 -3.51
C LYS A 198 -6.20 17.32 -3.89
N LYS A 199 -6.01 16.17 -4.52
CA LYS A 199 -7.10 15.26 -4.86
C LYS A 199 -7.76 14.87 -3.53
N LYS A 200 -9.05 15.20 -3.36
CA LYS A 200 -9.84 14.77 -2.19
C LYS A 200 -9.68 13.24 -2.08
N MET A 201 -9.23 12.76 -0.91
CA MET A 201 -8.80 11.37 -0.72
C MET A 201 -9.93 10.44 -0.27
N CYS A 202 -11.03 11.03 0.19
CA CYS A 202 -12.30 10.36 0.46
C CYS A 202 -13.34 10.83 -0.58
N ASP A 203 -14.48 10.15 -0.58
CA ASP A 203 -15.65 10.53 -1.38
C ASP A 203 -16.01 12.02 -1.19
N GLU A 204 -16.37 12.69 -2.29
CA GLU A 204 -16.58 14.14 -2.29
C GLU A 204 -17.76 14.55 -1.41
N THR A 205 -18.85 13.79 -1.44
CA THR A 205 -20.03 14.04 -0.62
C THR A 205 -19.72 13.84 0.85
N VAL A 206 -19.01 12.77 1.20
CA VAL A 206 -18.59 12.52 2.59
C VAL A 206 -17.62 13.60 3.08
N PHE A 207 -16.71 14.07 2.22
CA PHE A 207 -15.79 15.16 2.57
C PHE A 207 -16.53 16.45 2.93
N GLU A 208 -17.53 16.83 2.14
CA GLU A 208 -18.33 18.03 2.37
C GLU A 208 -19.16 17.91 3.65
N LEU A 209 -19.82 16.76 3.84
CA LEU A 209 -20.56 16.46 5.07
C LEU A 209 -19.68 16.53 6.31
N CYS A 210 -18.54 15.82 6.31
CA CYS A 210 -17.62 15.85 7.46
C CYS A 210 -17.07 17.25 7.72
N THR A 211 -16.80 18.04 6.68
CA THR A 211 -16.33 19.43 6.84
C THR A 211 -17.42 20.32 7.45
N GLY A 212 -18.67 20.16 7.00
CA GLY A 212 -19.84 20.83 7.58
C GLY A 212 -20.01 20.49 9.05
N LEU A 213 -20.07 19.20 9.38
CA LEU A 213 -20.19 18.70 10.75
C LEU A 213 -19.06 19.19 11.66
N MET A 214 -17.82 19.22 11.15
CA MET A 214 -16.70 19.78 11.91
C MET A 214 -16.89 21.26 12.21
N THR A 215 -17.40 22.03 11.25
CA THR A 215 -17.64 23.48 11.43
C THR A 215 -18.75 23.72 12.44
N GLU A 216 -19.86 22.99 12.33
CA GLU A 216 -21.02 23.11 13.22
C GLU A 216 -20.69 22.71 14.66
N ASN A 217 -19.89 21.66 14.83
CA ASN A 217 -19.50 21.13 16.14
C ASN A 217 -18.18 21.72 16.67
N ASN A 218 -17.63 22.76 16.01
CA ASN A 218 -16.35 23.38 16.36
C ASN A 218 -15.18 22.37 16.52
N LEU A 219 -15.16 21.33 15.69
CA LEU A 219 -14.14 20.31 15.69
C LEU A 219 -12.92 20.77 14.89
N MET A 220 -11.74 20.62 15.49
CA MET A 220 -10.48 20.99 14.86
C MET A 220 -9.89 19.84 14.04
N LYS A 221 -9.12 20.19 13.02
CA LYS A 221 -8.35 19.22 12.23
C LYS A 221 -7.31 18.51 13.12
N PRO A 222 -7.19 17.18 13.06
CA PRO A 222 -6.29 16.43 13.92
C PRO A 222 -4.83 16.55 13.46
N TYR A 223 -3.90 16.56 14.42
CA TYR A 223 -2.46 16.63 14.18
C TYR A 223 -1.72 15.32 14.47
N ASN A 224 -2.36 14.39 15.16
CA ASN A 224 -1.81 13.08 15.48
C ASN A 224 -2.89 11.99 15.36
N ALA A 225 -2.47 10.73 15.34
CA ALA A 225 -3.36 9.60 15.11
C ALA A 225 -4.39 9.39 16.24
N ASN A 226 -4.10 9.80 17.48
CA ASN A 226 -5.07 9.73 18.58
C ASN A 226 -6.18 10.77 18.41
N GLU A 227 -5.85 11.98 17.98
CA GLU A 227 -6.85 13.00 17.60
C GLU A 227 -7.68 12.55 16.40
N CYS A 228 -7.06 11.91 15.39
CA CYS A 228 -7.81 11.30 14.29
C CYS A 228 -8.80 10.25 14.79
N LYS A 229 -8.39 9.40 15.75
CA LYS A 229 -9.26 8.40 16.36
C LYS A 229 -10.46 9.07 17.04
N LYS A 230 -10.23 10.12 17.84
CA LYS A 230 -11.29 10.89 18.49
C LYS A 230 -12.24 11.51 17.48
N LEU A 231 -11.71 12.19 16.47
CA LEU A 231 -12.50 12.81 15.42
C LEU A 231 -13.35 11.79 14.65
N TYR A 232 -12.76 10.64 14.30
CA TYR A 232 -13.49 9.54 13.66
C TYR A 232 -14.68 9.08 14.51
N VAL A 233 -14.47 8.84 15.81
CA VAL A 233 -15.53 8.40 16.72
C VAL A 233 -16.65 9.43 16.78
N THR A 234 -16.30 10.71 16.95
CA THR A 234 -17.28 11.81 17.03
C THR A 234 -18.09 11.95 15.73
N LEU A 235 -17.41 12.05 14.58
CA LEU A 235 -18.09 12.21 13.28
C LEU A 235 -18.98 11.01 12.96
N ARG A 236 -18.53 9.79 13.26
CA ARG A 236 -19.34 8.59 13.07
C ARG A 236 -20.59 8.58 13.92
N GLN A 237 -20.48 8.96 15.20
CA GLN A 237 -21.64 9.01 16.10
C GLN A 237 -22.69 10.00 15.60
N ILE A 238 -22.26 11.17 15.13
CA ILE A 238 -23.16 12.19 14.57
C ILE A 238 -23.82 11.66 13.29
N LEU A 239 -23.03 11.15 12.34
CA LEU A 239 -23.55 10.63 11.07
C LEU A 239 -24.53 9.46 11.25
N LYS A 240 -24.28 8.56 12.21
CA LYS A 240 -25.19 7.45 12.50
C LYS A 240 -26.48 7.93 13.15
N HIS A 241 -26.40 8.91 14.05
CA HIS A 241 -27.59 9.51 14.65
C HIS A 241 -28.48 10.18 13.59
N GLU A 242 -27.89 10.96 12.68
CA GLU A 242 -28.63 11.62 11.60
C GLU A 242 -29.25 10.63 10.60
N LEU A 243 -28.60 9.48 10.37
CA LEU A 243 -29.12 8.43 9.49
C LEU A 243 -30.24 7.61 10.14
N ASP A 244 -30.23 7.44 11.46
CA ASP A 244 -31.27 6.71 12.21
C ASP A 244 -32.55 7.55 12.41
N GLU A 245 -32.46 8.88 12.25
CA GLU A 245 -33.60 9.82 12.33
C GLU A 245 -34.34 10.04 10.99
N LEU A 246 -33.85 9.46 9.89
CA LEU A 246 -34.44 9.50 8.54
C LEU A 246 -35.32 8.28 8.25
#